data_AF-A0A495VXQ3-F1
#
_entry.id   AF-A0A495VXQ3-F1
#
_cell.length_a   1.000
_cell.length_b   1.000
_cell.length_c   1.000
_cell.angle_alpha   90.00
_cell.angle_beta   90.00
_cell.angle_gamma   90.00
#
_symmetry.space_group_name_H-M   'P 1'
#
loop_
_entity.id
_entity.type
_entity.pdbx_description
1 polymer ?
#
loop_
_entity_poly.entity_id
_entity_poly.type
_entity_poly.pdbx_seq_one_letter_code
_entity_poly.pdbx_strand_id
1 'polypeptide(L)'
;MTASGQVPSPTRSRSDAGAAPGAGSSALYPTYSPPVSGDSVVGRAFSLDRLARYLSTPSISFEFHPVSPWPDVSLRRPFVPIGDQPWDEDRLREEFDAAVGRCLGPARRPAVLFSGGLDSTAVLHYTARRCAGAGATPVALVIDMVDDAGVRSSTVALRLLDDLGVDCEVYSLDGEEMEGWARPGPLPWSPTGPRIGGIPHILGRINALAGELGCDVVLTGDGSDELFGAPRFLGTRLVRRPRALLRYLRDAYDAGRWSALGVEALSAVAGLLPRAVSSRLYWACLWPELCEVTPTPALAEGHRRAVESWSANWLREQLANHTAHHRAWYRADAWDACFPIDDDMGNFSSGGVPERAPFLDPAFVRYGLGLDCGGRYHAGLGTEYHRRKGPVVSLYPPSARAALPKVKQLYGKALARHEDARLGGLDRCVELGLVDPDRVPEVRDVAVLGRLQAVEDWIRGAEERGAHAT
;
A
#
# COMPACT_ATOMS: atom_id res chain seq x y z
N MET A 1 56.31 -15.84 -9.64
CA MET A 1 56.74 -15.03 -10.81
C MET A 1 55.82 -13.82 -10.87
N THR A 2 56.21 -12.74 -10.17
CA THR A 2 56.82 -11.52 -10.76
C THR A 2 55.85 -10.84 -11.73
N ALA A 3 55.04 -9.88 -11.28
CA ALA A 3 55.35 -8.48 -10.97
C ALA A 3 55.60 -7.59 -12.20
N SER A 4 55.01 -6.37 -12.13
CA SER A 4 55.26 -5.18 -12.96
C SER A 4 54.69 -5.23 -14.39
N GLY A 5 54.00 -4.22 -14.91
CA GLY A 5 53.83 -2.83 -14.50
C GLY A 5 53.73 -1.93 -15.74
N GLN A 6 53.12 -0.76 -15.55
CA GLN A 6 53.18 0.46 -16.39
C GLN A 6 52.19 0.65 -17.55
N VAL A 7 51.38 1.69 -17.33
CA VAL A 7 50.67 2.55 -18.28
C VAL A 7 51.67 3.45 -19.01
N PRO A 8 51.39 3.79 -20.28
CA PRO A 8 51.49 5.19 -20.71
C PRO A 8 50.26 5.65 -21.53
N SER A 9 49.73 6.82 -21.16
CA SER A 9 49.05 7.76 -22.09
C SER A 9 50.13 8.41 -22.99
N PRO A 10 49.87 8.85 -24.25
CA PRO A 10 49.02 10.02 -24.58
C PRO A 10 48.25 9.81 -25.92
N THR A 11 47.41 10.67 -26.50
CA THR A 11 47.51 12.11 -26.76
C THR A 11 46.15 12.60 -27.29
N ARG A 12 45.81 13.84 -26.96
CA ARG A 12 44.62 14.58 -27.38
C ARG A 12 44.64 14.94 -28.88
N SER A 13 43.48 14.99 -29.51
CA SER A 13 43.10 16.13 -30.35
C SER A 13 41.65 16.53 -30.05
N ARG A 14 41.47 17.84 -29.82
CA ARG A 14 40.19 18.53 -29.68
C ARG A 14 39.70 18.91 -31.09
N SER A 15 38.39 18.87 -31.30
CA SER A 15 37.70 19.99 -31.93
C SER A 15 36.27 20.07 -31.39
N ASP A 16 35.92 21.29 -30.98
CA ASP A 16 34.67 21.72 -30.38
C ASP A 16 33.47 21.60 -31.33
N ALA A 17 32.28 21.42 -30.75
CA ALA A 17 31.09 22.26 -30.94
C ALA A 17 29.81 21.48 -30.61
N GLY A 18 28.98 22.05 -29.72
CA GLY A 18 27.61 21.57 -29.51
C GLY A 18 27.16 21.63 -28.06
N ALA A 19 27.17 22.82 -27.47
CA ALA A 19 26.46 23.08 -26.22
C ALA A 19 24.96 22.79 -26.41
N ALA A 20 24.45 21.76 -25.74
CA ALA A 20 23.02 21.51 -25.68
C ALA A 20 22.37 22.43 -24.62
N PRO A 21 21.18 22.99 -24.90
CA PRO A 21 20.57 24.02 -24.08
C PRO A 21 19.82 23.44 -22.88
N GLY A 22 19.93 24.13 -21.75
CA GLY A 22 18.87 24.27 -20.76
C GLY A 22 18.36 22.98 -20.12
N ALA A 23 19.14 22.42 -19.19
CA ALA A 23 18.57 21.65 -18.09
C ALA A 23 17.70 22.62 -17.26
N GLY A 24 16.44 22.75 -17.68
CA GLY A 24 15.41 23.46 -16.93
C GLY A 24 15.30 22.83 -15.55
N SER A 25 15.66 23.62 -14.55
CA SER A 25 15.45 23.42 -13.12
C SER A 25 14.36 22.41 -12.78
N SER A 26 14.76 21.18 -12.50
CA SER A 26 14.02 20.23 -11.67
C SER A 26 14.03 20.76 -10.24
N ALA A 27 13.25 21.81 -9.98
CA ALA A 27 12.84 22.19 -8.64
C ALA A 27 11.84 21.13 -8.12
N LEU A 28 12.29 19.90 -7.93
CA LEU A 28 11.49 18.76 -7.45
C LEU A 28 11.54 18.65 -5.93
N TYR A 29 11.51 19.75 -5.18
CA TYR A 29 11.21 19.68 -3.74
C TYR A 29 10.49 20.95 -3.30
N PRO A 30 9.15 20.92 -3.16
CA PRO A 30 8.46 22.01 -2.51
C PRO A 30 8.75 22.01 -1.01
N THR A 31 8.75 23.23 -0.48
CA THR A 31 8.82 23.61 0.93
C THR A 31 7.79 22.88 1.78
N TYR A 32 8.21 22.49 2.98
CA TYR A 32 7.36 21.94 4.03
C TYR A 32 6.18 22.89 4.30
N SER A 33 4.97 22.47 3.96
CA SER A 33 3.77 23.08 4.51
C SER A 33 3.46 22.36 5.83
N PRO A 34 3.21 23.09 6.94
CA PRO A 34 2.87 22.45 8.20
C PRO A 34 1.60 21.60 8.03
N PRO A 35 1.47 20.48 8.77
CA PRO A 35 0.27 19.66 8.75
C PRO A 35 -0.94 20.52 9.13
N VAL A 36 -2.06 20.29 8.45
CA VAL A 36 -3.33 20.90 8.82
C VAL A 36 -3.77 20.27 10.14
N SER A 37 -3.64 21.00 11.25
CA SER A 37 -4.21 20.57 12.52
C SER A 37 -5.75 20.55 12.40
N GLY A 38 -6.39 19.51 12.92
CA GLY A 38 -7.86 19.33 12.82
C GLY A 38 -8.69 20.51 13.32
N ASP A 39 -8.14 21.35 14.21
CA ASP A 39 -8.82 22.50 14.79
C ASP A 39 -8.88 23.75 13.86
N SER A 40 -8.18 23.74 12.72
CA SER A 40 -8.00 24.94 11.88
C SER A 40 -8.78 24.95 10.56
N VAL A 41 -9.86 24.18 10.44
CA VAL A 41 -10.64 24.12 9.17
C VAL A 41 -11.87 25.03 9.12
N VAL A 42 -12.20 25.70 10.23
CA VAL A 42 -13.30 26.67 10.29
C VAL A 42 -13.07 27.79 9.26
N GLY A 43 -14.05 28.02 8.39
CA GLY A 43 -14.01 29.05 7.35
C GLY A 43 -13.13 28.69 6.15
N ARG A 44 -12.60 27.47 6.07
CA ARG A 44 -11.77 27.03 4.95
C ARG A 44 -12.61 26.49 3.79
N ALA A 45 -12.17 26.77 2.57
CA ALA A 45 -12.75 26.25 1.34
C ALA A 45 -12.12 24.92 0.93
N PHE A 46 -12.94 23.90 0.62
CA PHE A 46 -12.50 22.68 -0.07
C PHE A 46 -13.02 22.69 -1.52
N SER A 47 -12.29 22.03 -2.44
CA SER A 47 -12.61 22.05 -3.87
C SER A 47 -13.33 20.77 -4.31
N LEU A 48 -14.50 20.92 -4.94
CA LEU A 48 -15.25 19.80 -5.50
C LEU A 48 -14.50 19.13 -6.66
N ASP A 49 -13.84 19.91 -7.52
CA ASP A 49 -12.98 19.39 -8.60
C ASP A 49 -11.82 18.54 -8.09
N ARG A 50 -11.32 18.81 -6.88
CA ARG A 50 -10.25 18.01 -6.27
C ARG A 50 -10.82 16.74 -5.64
N LEU A 51 -11.98 16.80 -5.00
CA LEU A 51 -12.69 15.64 -4.49
C LEU A 51 -13.13 14.70 -5.62
N ALA A 52 -13.57 15.23 -6.77
CA ALA A 52 -13.91 14.44 -7.95
C ALA A 52 -12.77 13.51 -8.40
N ARG A 53 -11.51 13.91 -8.23
CA ARG A 53 -10.34 13.09 -8.60
C ARG A 53 -10.21 11.84 -7.74
N TYR A 54 -10.76 11.81 -6.53
CA TYR A 54 -10.83 10.59 -5.72
C TYR A 54 -11.65 9.49 -6.38
N LEU A 55 -12.54 9.85 -7.32
CA LEU A 55 -13.36 8.95 -8.13
C LEU A 55 -12.70 8.62 -9.48
N SER A 56 -11.41 8.91 -9.63
CA SER A 56 -10.65 8.49 -10.81
C SER A 56 -10.22 7.03 -10.69
N THR A 57 -10.21 6.30 -11.81
CA THR A 57 -9.78 4.89 -11.84
C THR A 57 -8.39 4.69 -11.21
N PRO A 58 -7.35 5.52 -11.50
CA PRO A 58 -6.06 5.37 -10.83
C PRO A 58 -6.15 5.44 -9.31
N SER A 59 -6.89 6.41 -8.75
CA SER A 59 -7.00 6.60 -7.30
C SER A 59 -7.78 5.46 -6.61
N ILE A 60 -8.74 4.87 -7.32
CA ILE A 60 -9.51 3.72 -6.81
C ILE A 60 -8.65 2.46 -6.88
N SER A 61 -8.07 2.14 -8.05
CA SER A 61 -7.31 0.90 -8.27
C SER A 61 -6.03 0.79 -7.44
N PHE A 62 -5.40 1.92 -7.10
CA PHE A 62 -4.17 1.95 -6.29
C PHE A 62 -4.39 2.52 -4.88
N GLU A 63 -5.64 2.74 -4.47
CA GLU A 63 -6.01 3.17 -3.10
C GLU A 63 -5.18 4.35 -2.55
N PHE A 64 -4.93 5.39 -3.36
CA PHE A 64 -4.17 6.58 -2.93
C PHE A 64 -4.95 7.89 -3.02
N HIS A 65 -4.50 8.91 -2.28
CA HIS A 65 -5.08 10.25 -2.33
C HIS A 65 -4.56 10.98 -3.56
N PRO A 66 -5.37 11.28 -4.59
CA PRO A 66 -4.86 11.82 -5.85
C PRO A 66 -4.34 13.25 -5.68
N VAL A 67 -5.02 14.04 -4.84
CA VAL A 67 -4.71 15.41 -4.45
C VAL A 67 -5.28 15.72 -3.07
N SER A 68 -4.77 16.75 -2.40
CA SER A 68 -5.42 17.32 -1.21
C SER A 68 -6.74 18.00 -1.60
N PRO A 69 -7.86 17.77 -0.88
CA PRO A 69 -9.12 18.50 -1.11
C PRO A 69 -9.00 20.02 -0.91
N TRP A 70 -8.04 20.48 -0.12
CA TRP A 70 -7.79 21.89 0.16
C TRP A 70 -6.92 22.52 -0.96
N PRO A 71 -7.39 23.60 -1.63
CA PRO A 71 -6.68 24.22 -2.75
C PRO A 71 -5.23 24.65 -2.45
N ASP A 72 -5.00 25.10 -1.22
CA ASP A 72 -3.74 25.66 -0.72
C ASP A 72 -2.79 24.61 -0.12
N VAL A 73 -3.20 23.33 -0.09
CA VAL A 73 -2.37 22.21 0.40
C VAL A 73 -1.97 21.32 -0.75
N SER A 74 -0.73 20.84 -0.70
CA SER A 74 -0.17 19.84 -1.60
C SER A 74 0.17 18.58 -0.82
N LEU A 75 -0.04 17.42 -1.47
CA LEU A 75 0.43 16.15 -0.94
C LEU A 75 1.93 16.03 -1.21
N ARG A 76 2.66 15.53 -0.22
CA ARG A 76 4.06 15.17 -0.38
C ARG A 76 4.17 13.67 -0.58
N ARG A 77 4.88 13.26 -1.63
CA ARG A 77 5.21 11.86 -1.88
C ARG A 77 6.72 11.72 -1.99
N PRO A 78 7.36 10.94 -1.12
CA PRO A 78 8.78 10.70 -1.23
C PRO A 78 9.03 9.82 -2.45
N PHE A 79 10.06 10.17 -3.23
CA PHE A 79 10.59 9.26 -4.22
C PHE A 79 11.70 8.42 -3.60
N VAL A 80 11.58 7.10 -3.67
CA VAL A 80 12.64 6.17 -3.26
C VAL A 80 13.03 5.31 -4.46
N PRO A 81 14.30 5.37 -4.91
CA PRO A 81 14.75 4.52 -5.99
C PRO A 81 14.83 3.06 -5.55
N ILE A 82 14.47 2.14 -6.45
CA ILE A 82 14.70 0.69 -6.24
C ILE A 82 16.19 0.39 -6.38
N GLY A 83 16.74 -0.29 -5.38
CA GLY A 83 18.14 -0.69 -5.34
C GLY A 83 18.41 -2.12 -5.82
N ASP A 84 19.69 -2.48 -5.74
CA ASP A 84 20.20 -3.83 -6.01
C ASP A 84 21.03 -4.34 -4.82
N GLN A 85 20.71 -3.87 -3.61
CA GLN A 85 21.43 -4.27 -2.41
C GLN A 85 21.25 -5.77 -2.19
N PRO A 86 22.35 -6.48 -1.85
CA PRO A 86 22.27 -7.91 -1.60
C PRO A 86 21.38 -8.19 -0.39
N TRP A 87 20.78 -9.36 -0.42
CA TRP A 87 19.92 -9.85 0.66
C TRP A 87 20.76 -10.24 1.89
N ASP A 88 20.39 -9.74 3.05
CA ASP A 88 20.98 -10.07 4.35
C ASP A 88 19.86 -10.21 5.39
N GLU A 89 19.65 -11.42 5.89
CA GLU A 89 18.57 -11.70 6.84
C GLU A 89 18.77 -11.01 8.19
N ASP A 90 20.01 -10.91 8.67
CA ASP A 90 20.27 -10.36 10.00
C ASP A 90 20.06 -8.85 9.97
N ARG A 91 20.58 -8.19 8.93
CA ARG A 91 20.31 -6.77 8.72
C ARG A 91 18.82 -6.48 8.52
N LEU A 92 18.07 -7.33 7.81
CA LEU A 92 16.63 -7.15 7.67
C LEU A 92 15.92 -7.17 9.02
N ARG A 93 16.27 -8.12 9.89
CA ARG A 93 15.71 -8.22 11.25
C ARG A 93 16.06 -7.00 12.09
N GLU A 94 17.30 -6.53 12.02
CA GLU A 94 17.76 -5.33 12.73
C GLU A 94 17.00 -4.07 12.28
N GLU A 95 16.88 -3.85 10.97
CA GLU A 95 16.19 -2.69 10.41
C GLU A 95 14.69 -2.72 10.72
N PHE A 96 14.06 -3.92 10.70
CA PHE A 96 12.65 -4.08 11.07
C PHE A 96 12.43 -3.87 12.57
N ASP A 97 13.30 -4.42 13.43
CA ASP A 97 13.24 -4.17 14.87
C ASP A 97 13.36 -2.68 15.18
N ALA A 98 14.26 -1.97 14.49
CA ALA A 98 14.41 -0.53 14.61
C ALA A 98 13.15 0.22 14.15
N ALA A 99 12.50 -0.24 13.07
CA ALA A 99 11.24 0.32 12.59
C ALA A 99 10.11 0.15 13.62
N VAL A 100 9.94 -1.05 14.17
CA VAL A 100 8.98 -1.32 15.26
C VAL A 100 9.29 -0.43 16.46
N GLY A 101 10.56 -0.28 16.84
CA GLY A 101 10.98 0.63 17.91
C GLY A 101 10.59 2.09 17.68
N ARG A 102 10.76 2.61 16.45
CA ARG A 102 10.34 3.97 16.08
C ARG A 102 8.82 4.13 16.10
N CYS A 103 8.09 3.13 15.62
CA CYS A 103 6.62 3.14 15.64
C CYS A 103 6.05 3.05 17.06
N LEU A 104 6.67 2.27 17.95
CA LEU A 104 6.28 2.22 19.36
C LEU A 104 6.54 3.55 20.08
N GLY A 105 7.69 4.18 19.82
CA GLY A 105 8.07 5.41 20.49
C GLY A 105 8.02 5.24 22.01
N PRO A 106 7.38 6.17 22.76
CA PRO A 106 7.24 6.08 24.22
C PRO A 106 5.98 5.32 24.69
N ALA A 107 5.28 4.60 23.80
CA ALA A 107 4.05 3.89 24.15
C ALA A 107 4.28 2.89 25.29
N ARG A 108 3.38 2.89 26.28
CA ARG A 108 3.41 1.99 27.44
C ARG A 108 2.55 0.76 27.21
N ARG A 109 1.44 0.92 26.49
CA ARG A 109 0.51 -0.16 26.14
C ARG A 109 0.27 -0.19 24.63
N PRO A 110 1.17 -0.78 23.83
CA PRO A 110 0.96 -0.90 22.40
C PRO A 110 -0.09 -1.98 22.09
N ALA A 111 -0.95 -1.69 21.12
CA ALA A 111 -1.80 -2.67 20.47
C ALA A 111 -1.26 -3.03 19.09
N VAL A 112 -1.60 -4.22 18.60
CA VAL A 112 -1.32 -4.68 17.23
C VAL A 112 -2.62 -5.17 16.61
N LEU A 113 -2.99 -4.61 15.45
CA LEU A 113 -4.05 -5.15 14.62
C LEU A 113 -3.59 -6.49 14.04
N PHE A 114 -4.16 -7.57 14.55
CA PHE A 114 -3.65 -8.92 14.37
C PHE A 114 -4.65 -9.79 13.61
N SER A 115 -4.27 -10.17 12.40
CA SER A 115 -5.09 -11.00 11.50
C SER A 115 -4.67 -12.48 11.48
N GLY A 116 -3.56 -12.84 12.12
CA GLY A 116 -2.93 -14.16 11.99
C GLY A 116 -2.15 -14.39 10.68
N GLY A 117 -2.07 -13.38 9.80
CA GLY A 117 -1.24 -13.40 8.59
C GLY A 117 0.26 -13.19 8.89
N LEU A 118 1.14 -13.46 7.91
CA LEU A 118 2.60 -13.31 8.10
C LEU A 118 3.02 -11.90 8.56
N ASP A 119 2.34 -10.88 8.05
CA ASP A 119 2.77 -9.49 8.18
C ASP A 119 2.42 -8.96 9.58
N SER A 120 1.16 -9.12 10.00
CA SER A 120 0.71 -8.73 11.35
C SER A 120 1.35 -9.59 12.45
N THR A 121 1.64 -10.86 12.16
CA THR A 121 2.40 -11.74 13.08
C THR A 121 3.83 -11.22 13.28
N ALA A 122 4.46 -10.65 12.26
CA ALA A 122 5.84 -10.15 12.37
C ALA A 122 5.87 -8.92 13.27
N VAL A 123 4.91 -8.00 13.07
CA VAL A 123 4.72 -6.83 13.92
C VAL A 123 4.47 -7.24 15.37
N LEU A 124 3.57 -8.20 15.61
CA LEU A 124 3.26 -8.67 16.96
C LEU A 124 4.45 -9.35 17.63
N HIS A 125 5.18 -10.21 16.90
CA HIS A 125 6.36 -10.90 17.43
C HIS A 125 7.44 -9.91 17.93
N TYR A 126 7.78 -8.91 17.11
CA TYR A 126 8.79 -7.91 17.49
C TYR A 126 8.27 -6.97 18.58
N THR A 127 6.98 -6.65 18.58
CA THR A 127 6.34 -5.84 19.62
C THR A 127 6.35 -6.56 20.97
N ALA A 128 5.94 -7.84 21.01
CA ALA A 128 5.94 -8.65 22.23
C ALA A 128 7.35 -8.82 22.81
N ARG A 129 8.35 -9.07 21.95
CA ARG A 129 9.75 -9.15 22.39
C ARG A 129 10.22 -7.86 23.08
N ARG A 130 9.85 -6.69 22.54
CA ARG A 130 10.19 -5.38 23.12
C ARG A 130 9.43 -5.11 24.42
N CYS A 131 8.15 -5.47 24.47
CA CYS A 131 7.34 -5.34 25.68
C CYS A 131 7.87 -6.23 26.82
N ALA A 132 8.22 -7.48 26.52
CA ALA A 132 8.80 -8.41 27.49
C ALA A 132 10.09 -7.88 28.11
N GLY A 133 10.97 -7.25 27.31
CA GLY A 133 12.17 -6.58 27.80
C GLY A 133 11.90 -5.40 28.75
N ALA A 134 10.69 -4.82 28.70
CA ALA A 134 10.24 -3.75 29.58
C ALA A 134 9.29 -4.24 30.71
N GLY A 135 9.03 -5.55 30.81
CA GLY A 135 8.08 -6.12 31.77
C GLY A 135 6.61 -5.77 31.45
N ALA A 136 6.27 -5.58 30.18
CA ALA A 136 4.93 -5.28 29.69
C ALA A 136 4.44 -6.36 28.71
N THR A 137 3.13 -6.38 28.47
CA THR A 137 2.47 -7.31 27.56
C THR A 137 1.69 -6.50 26.52
N PRO A 138 1.86 -6.73 25.21
CA PRO A 138 1.11 -6.00 24.19
C PRO A 138 -0.33 -6.51 24.09
N VAL A 139 -1.18 -5.71 23.44
CA VAL A 139 -2.55 -6.09 23.10
C VAL A 139 -2.62 -6.54 21.64
N ALA A 140 -3.24 -7.68 21.35
CA ALA A 140 -3.58 -8.13 20.00
C ALA A 140 -5.08 -7.88 19.76
N LEU A 141 -5.39 -7.04 18.77
CA LEU A 141 -6.76 -6.70 18.37
C LEU A 141 -7.10 -7.49 17.11
N VAL A 142 -8.07 -8.39 17.18
CA VAL A 142 -8.49 -9.27 16.09
C VAL A 142 -9.83 -8.82 15.54
N ILE A 143 -9.92 -8.61 14.23
CA ILE A 143 -11.21 -8.48 13.53
C ILE A 143 -11.65 -9.89 13.17
N ASP A 144 -12.67 -10.42 13.84
CA ASP A 144 -13.07 -11.82 13.68
C ASP A 144 -13.96 -12.05 12.47
N MET A 145 -13.33 -12.27 11.32
CA MET A 145 -14.03 -12.57 10.08
C MET A 145 -13.93 -14.06 9.76
N VAL A 146 -14.97 -14.56 9.11
CA VAL A 146 -14.96 -15.88 8.48
C VAL A 146 -14.32 -15.75 7.10
N ASP A 147 -13.22 -16.45 6.88
CA ASP A 147 -12.54 -16.47 5.58
C ASP A 147 -13.33 -17.26 4.52
N ASP A 148 -12.87 -17.23 3.28
CA ASP A 148 -13.56 -17.85 2.14
C ASP A 148 -13.64 -19.39 2.25
N ALA A 149 -12.84 -20.00 3.14
CA ALA A 149 -12.81 -21.41 3.47
C ALA A 149 -13.66 -21.76 4.72
N GLY A 150 -14.29 -20.77 5.35
CA GLY A 150 -15.16 -20.97 6.51
C GLY A 150 -14.43 -20.95 7.87
N VAL A 151 -13.18 -20.49 7.91
CA VAL A 151 -12.37 -20.44 9.14
C VAL A 151 -12.39 -19.04 9.73
N ARG A 152 -12.62 -18.94 11.05
CA ARG A 152 -12.57 -17.68 11.81
C ARG A 152 -11.13 -17.21 12.00
N SER A 153 -10.87 -15.92 11.77
CA SER A 153 -9.54 -15.32 11.94
C SER A 153 -9.07 -15.40 13.41
N SER A 154 -9.98 -15.28 14.39
CA SER A 154 -9.64 -15.43 15.81
C SER A 154 -9.09 -16.82 16.15
N THR A 155 -9.63 -17.87 15.53
CA THR A 155 -9.15 -19.25 15.74
C THR A 155 -7.75 -19.44 15.19
N VAL A 156 -7.46 -18.87 14.01
CA VAL A 156 -6.13 -18.91 13.41
C VAL A 156 -5.14 -18.10 14.24
N ALA A 157 -5.54 -16.89 14.65
CA ALA A 157 -4.75 -15.99 15.49
C ALA A 157 -4.35 -16.65 16.82
N LEU A 158 -5.31 -17.17 17.59
CA LEU A 158 -5.05 -17.80 18.89
C LEU A 158 -4.13 -19.01 18.78
N ARG A 159 -4.35 -19.87 17.79
CA ARG A 159 -3.47 -21.02 17.54
C ARG A 159 -2.05 -20.57 17.21
N LEU A 160 -1.90 -19.55 16.37
CA LEU A 160 -0.59 -19.06 15.96
C LEU A 160 0.18 -18.46 17.14
N LEU A 161 -0.50 -17.78 18.06
CA LEU A 161 0.10 -17.25 19.29
C LEU A 161 0.61 -18.37 20.20
N ASP A 162 -0.17 -19.44 20.36
CA ASP A 162 0.22 -20.63 21.11
C ASP A 162 1.43 -21.32 20.47
N ASP A 163 1.36 -21.59 19.15
CA ASP A 163 2.43 -22.23 18.39
C ASP A 163 3.75 -21.41 18.40
N LEU A 164 3.67 -20.07 18.51
CA LEU A 164 4.83 -19.18 18.59
C LEU A 164 5.29 -18.88 20.02
N GLY A 165 4.51 -19.24 21.05
CA GLY A 165 4.78 -18.88 22.44
C GLY A 165 4.83 -17.36 22.68
N VAL A 166 3.97 -16.60 22.00
CA VAL A 166 3.90 -15.14 22.15
C VAL A 166 2.87 -14.78 23.21
N ASP A 167 3.33 -14.20 24.32
CA ASP A 167 2.45 -13.69 25.37
C ASP A 167 1.88 -12.32 24.98
N CYS A 168 0.54 -12.23 24.93
CA CYS A 168 -0.20 -11.01 24.64
C CYS A 168 -1.64 -11.10 25.17
N GLU A 169 -2.24 -9.96 25.47
CA GLU A 169 -3.69 -9.90 25.71
C GLU A 169 -4.42 -9.91 24.37
N VAL A 170 -5.43 -10.77 24.20
CA VAL A 170 -6.17 -10.87 22.92
C VAL A 170 -7.59 -10.37 23.10
N TYR A 171 -7.98 -9.39 22.28
CA TYR A 171 -9.35 -8.92 22.17
C TYR A 171 -9.82 -9.12 20.74
N SER A 172 -10.99 -9.75 20.60
CA SER A 172 -11.57 -10.09 19.31
C SER A 172 -12.89 -9.34 19.15
N LEU A 173 -13.06 -8.65 18.04
CA LEU A 173 -14.34 -8.05 17.65
C LEU A 173 -15.12 -9.10 16.88
N ASP A 174 -16.30 -9.50 17.38
CA ASP A 174 -17.08 -10.60 16.81
C ASP A 174 -17.75 -10.20 15.49
N GLY A 175 -17.82 -11.14 14.54
CA GLY A 175 -18.48 -10.95 13.25
C GLY A 175 -19.99 -10.71 13.36
N GLU A 176 -20.67 -11.23 14.40
CA GLU A 176 -22.09 -10.90 14.65
C GLU A 176 -22.28 -9.47 15.12
N GLU A 177 -21.34 -8.95 15.92
CA GLU A 177 -21.32 -7.51 16.26
C GLU A 177 -21.05 -6.67 15.01
N MET A 178 -20.20 -7.16 14.10
CA MET A 178 -19.95 -6.51 12.81
C MET A 178 -21.20 -6.41 11.91
N GLU A 179 -22.12 -7.37 11.92
CA GLU A 179 -23.40 -7.27 11.18
C GLU A 179 -24.27 -6.13 11.75
N GLY A 180 -24.28 -5.95 13.07
CA GLY A 180 -24.88 -4.77 13.72
C GLY A 180 -24.17 -3.46 13.36
N TRP A 181 -22.88 -3.53 13.02
CA TRP A 181 -22.03 -2.40 12.64
C TRP A 181 -21.95 -2.14 11.14
N ALA A 182 -22.67 -2.93 10.32
CA ALA A 182 -22.93 -2.58 8.92
C ALA A 182 -23.71 -1.26 8.80
N ARG A 183 -24.35 -0.80 9.89
CA ARG A 183 -24.90 0.55 9.95
C ARG A 183 -23.77 1.58 10.07
N PRO A 184 -23.65 2.53 9.12
CA PRO A 184 -22.61 3.55 9.16
C PRO A 184 -22.81 4.44 10.39
N GLY A 185 -22.00 4.20 11.43
CA GLY A 185 -21.65 5.24 12.38
C GLY A 185 -20.66 6.20 11.72
N PRO A 186 -20.65 7.49 12.11
CA PRO A 186 -19.74 8.46 11.51
C PRO A 186 -18.29 8.00 11.68
N LEU A 187 -17.55 7.95 10.58
CA LEU A 187 -16.11 7.76 10.60
C LEU A 187 -15.44 8.93 11.32
N PRO A 188 -14.37 8.71 12.07
CA PRO A 188 -13.50 9.80 12.48
C PRO A 188 -12.99 10.57 11.26
N TRP A 189 -13.45 11.81 11.16
CA TRP A 189 -13.13 12.69 10.04
C TRP A 189 -11.63 12.97 9.97
N SER A 190 -11.07 13.07 8.77
CA SER A 190 -9.65 13.35 8.55
C SER A 190 -9.44 14.71 7.88
N PRO A 191 -8.53 15.57 8.38
CA PRO A 191 -8.22 16.83 7.70
C PRO A 191 -7.43 16.64 6.40
N THR A 192 -6.94 15.45 6.09
CA THR A 192 -6.11 15.20 4.88
C THR A 192 -6.94 14.82 3.66
N GLY A 193 -8.13 14.26 3.86
CA GLY A 193 -9.02 13.81 2.80
C GLY A 193 -9.88 12.60 3.17
N PRO A 194 -10.72 12.14 2.23
CA PRO A 194 -11.54 10.93 2.37
C PRO A 194 -10.76 9.71 2.87
N ARG A 195 -11.37 8.85 3.69
CA ARG A 195 -10.75 7.60 4.15
C ARG A 195 -10.91 6.53 3.08
N ILE A 196 -9.82 6.18 2.40
CA ILE A 196 -9.86 5.38 1.18
C ILE A 196 -9.51 3.90 1.34
N GLY A 197 -9.13 3.46 2.55
CA GLY A 197 -8.87 2.03 2.82
C GLY A 197 -10.15 1.19 2.74
N GLY A 198 -10.03 -0.13 2.54
CA GLY A 198 -11.18 -1.00 2.26
C GLY A 198 -12.23 -1.12 3.38
N ILE A 199 -11.84 -1.00 4.66
CA ILE A 199 -12.75 -1.21 5.81
C ILE A 199 -12.66 -0.12 6.89
N PRO A 200 -12.84 1.17 6.56
CA PRO A 200 -12.47 2.27 7.44
C PRO A 200 -13.32 2.31 8.72
N HIS A 201 -14.60 1.91 8.66
CA HIS A 201 -15.45 1.90 9.86
C HIS A 201 -15.04 0.81 10.84
N ILE A 202 -14.62 -0.36 10.35
CA ILE A 202 -14.15 -1.45 11.20
C ILE A 202 -12.84 -1.02 11.86
N LEU A 203 -11.92 -0.43 11.10
CA LEU A 203 -10.67 0.13 11.64
C LEU A 203 -10.93 1.24 12.67
N GLY A 204 -11.91 2.11 12.46
CA GLY A 204 -12.27 3.13 13.44
C GLY A 204 -12.84 2.56 14.74
N ARG A 205 -13.56 1.43 14.68
CA ARG A 205 -14.02 0.72 15.88
C ARG A 205 -12.90 0.01 16.60
N ILE A 206 -11.98 -0.63 15.87
CA ILE A 206 -10.74 -1.19 16.43
C ILE A 206 -9.96 -0.10 17.17
N ASN A 207 -9.84 1.08 16.57
CA ASN A 207 -9.16 2.21 17.17
C ASN A 207 -9.86 2.69 18.46
N ALA A 208 -11.19 2.79 18.44
CA ALA A 208 -11.98 3.13 19.62
C ALA A 208 -11.79 2.10 20.75
N LEU A 209 -11.84 0.81 20.44
CA LEU A 209 -11.56 -0.26 21.40
C LEU A 209 -10.14 -0.16 21.97
N ALA A 210 -9.14 0.12 21.12
CA ALA A 210 -7.78 0.36 21.60
C ALA A 210 -7.73 1.52 22.61
N GLY A 211 -8.48 2.60 22.35
CA GLY A 211 -8.62 3.72 23.27
C GLY A 211 -9.27 3.34 24.60
N GLU A 212 -10.34 2.54 24.56
CA GLU A 212 -11.02 2.01 25.76
C GLU A 212 -10.11 1.11 26.61
N LEU A 213 -9.24 0.35 25.96
CA LEU A 213 -8.22 -0.50 26.60
C LEU A 213 -7.01 0.31 27.13
N GLY A 214 -6.97 1.62 26.88
CA GLY A 214 -5.89 2.50 27.29
C GLY A 214 -4.60 2.28 26.49
N CYS A 215 -4.72 1.88 25.22
CA CYS A 215 -3.58 1.73 24.33
C CYS A 215 -3.09 3.09 23.80
N ASP A 216 -1.77 3.27 23.75
CA ASP A 216 -1.15 4.52 23.31
C ASP A 216 -0.88 4.57 21.80
N VAL A 217 -0.84 3.39 21.16
CA VAL A 217 -0.57 3.23 19.73
C VAL A 217 -1.16 1.91 19.25
N VAL A 218 -1.66 1.88 18.02
CA VAL A 218 -2.04 0.65 17.29
C VAL A 218 -1.04 0.44 16.16
N LEU A 219 -0.40 -0.72 16.14
CA LEU A 219 0.48 -1.12 15.04
C LEU A 219 -0.24 -2.02 14.04
N THR A 220 0.01 -1.84 12.74
CA THR A 220 -0.56 -2.68 11.68
C THR A 220 0.52 -3.34 10.84
N GLY A 221 0.15 -4.41 10.12
CA GLY A 221 1.02 -5.09 9.15
C GLY A 221 1.03 -4.47 7.75
N ASP A 222 0.38 -3.32 7.57
CA ASP A 222 0.16 -2.70 6.25
C ASP A 222 1.47 -2.29 5.59
N GLY A 223 1.52 -2.34 4.25
CA GLY A 223 2.73 -2.04 3.49
C GLY A 223 3.64 -3.24 3.26
N SER A 224 3.42 -4.37 3.95
CA SER A 224 4.28 -5.54 3.79
C SER A 224 4.08 -6.27 2.46
N ASP A 225 2.86 -6.31 1.91
CA ASP A 225 2.59 -6.91 0.59
C ASP A 225 3.27 -6.09 -0.50
N GLU A 226 3.15 -4.77 -0.40
CA GLU A 226 3.70 -3.77 -1.31
C GLU A 226 5.24 -3.78 -1.29
N LEU A 227 5.83 -3.72 -0.09
CA LEU A 227 7.27 -3.59 0.09
C LEU A 227 8.02 -4.91 -0.19
N PHE A 228 7.44 -6.05 0.17
CA PHE A 228 8.15 -7.33 0.19
C PHE A 228 7.50 -8.47 -0.57
N GLY A 229 6.33 -8.25 -1.19
CA GLY A 229 5.78 -9.17 -2.16
C GLY A 229 6.79 -9.43 -3.29
N ALA A 230 6.93 -10.70 -3.66
CA ALA A 230 7.69 -11.06 -4.85
C ALA A 230 7.04 -10.40 -6.08
N PRO A 231 7.74 -9.52 -6.80
CA PRO A 231 7.16 -8.89 -7.98
C PRO A 231 6.91 -9.92 -9.07
N ARG A 232 5.99 -9.58 -9.96
CA ARG A 232 5.78 -10.27 -11.23
C ARG A 232 7.02 -10.08 -12.13
N PHE A 233 7.13 -10.89 -13.18
CA PHE A 233 8.16 -10.77 -14.21
C PHE A 233 9.60 -11.09 -13.75
N LEU A 234 9.74 -11.85 -12.66
CA LEU A 234 11.04 -12.24 -12.11
C LEU A 234 11.78 -13.28 -12.96
N GLY A 235 11.16 -13.87 -13.99
CA GLY A 235 11.75 -14.96 -14.77
C GLY A 235 13.14 -14.63 -15.31
N THR A 236 13.31 -13.43 -15.87
CA THR A 236 14.61 -12.96 -16.40
C THR A 236 15.67 -12.77 -15.31
N ARG A 237 15.27 -12.39 -14.10
CA ARG A 237 16.17 -12.25 -12.94
C ARG A 237 16.60 -13.61 -12.39
N LEU A 238 15.73 -14.61 -12.47
CA LEU A 238 15.94 -15.96 -11.94
C LEU A 238 16.63 -16.92 -12.92
N VAL A 239 16.92 -16.52 -14.16
CA VAL A 239 17.53 -17.40 -15.20
C VAL A 239 18.85 -18.04 -14.78
N ARG A 240 19.65 -17.36 -13.94
CA ARG A 240 20.91 -17.89 -13.39
C ARG A 240 20.72 -18.88 -12.25
N ARG A 241 19.47 -19.09 -11.80
CA ARG A 241 19.05 -19.98 -10.72
C ARG A 241 17.95 -20.90 -11.24
N PRO A 242 18.26 -21.88 -12.11
CA PRO A 242 17.24 -22.63 -12.87
C PRO A 242 16.21 -23.34 -11.98
N ARG A 243 16.61 -23.85 -10.82
CA ARG A 243 15.67 -24.45 -9.85
C ARG A 243 14.68 -23.43 -9.28
N ALA A 244 15.14 -22.20 -9.00
CA ALA A 244 14.27 -21.12 -8.54
C ALA A 244 13.35 -20.64 -9.66
N LEU A 245 13.87 -20.50 -10.88
CA LEU A 245 13.07 -20.16 -12.07
C LEU A 245 11.95 -21.18 -12.31
N LEU A 246 12.27 -22.48 -12.33
CA LEU A 246 11.27 -23.53 -12.56
C LEU A 246 10.19 -23.51 -11.48
N ARG A 247 10.56 -23.30 -10.21
CA ARG A 247 9.58 -23.18 -9.12
C ARG A 247 8.73 -21.93 -9.29
N TYR A 248 9.34 -20.79 -9.62
CA TYR A 248 8.63 -19.53 -9.85
C TYR A 248 7.62 -19.63 -10.98
N LEU A 249 8.01 -20.21 -12.12
CA LEU A 249 7.11 -20.40 -13.25
C LEU A 249 5.96 -21.34 -12.92
N ARG A 250 6.20 -22.36 -12.08
CA ARG A 250 5.13 -23.22 -11.56
C ARG A 250 4.15 -22.43 -10.69
N ASP A 251 4.65 -21.65 -9.73
CA ASP A 251 3.81 -20.83 -8.86
C ASP A 251 3.01 -19.78 -9.69
N ALA A 252 3.62 -19.19 -10.71
CA ALA A 252 2.95 -18.28 -11.64
C ALA A 252 1.84 -19.00 -12.45
N TYR A 253 2.11 -20.22 -12.93
CA TYR A 253 1.13 -21.05 -13.62
C TYR A 253 -0.04 -21.45 -12.71
N ASP A 254 0.24 -21.84 -11.47
CA ASP A 254 -0.81 -22.23 -10.52
C ASP A 254 -1.74 -21.03 -10.20
N ALA A 255 -1.19 -19.81 -10.16
CA ALA A 255 -1.97 -18.59 -9.91
C ALA A 255 -2.76 -18.07 -11.13
N GLY A 256 -2.21 -18.16 -12.35
CA GLY A 256 -2.79 -17.48 -13.53
C GLY A 256 -2.72 -18.28 -14.83
N ARG A 257 -2.42 -19.57 -14.76
CA ARG A 257 -2.32 -20.53 -15.88
C ARG A 257 -1.43 -20.01 -17.02
N TRP A 258 -1.79 -20.33 -18.27
CA TRP A 258 -1.02 -19.99 -19.46
C TRP A 258 -0.90 -18.49 -19.70
N SER A 259 -1.88 -17.69 -19.30
CA SER A 259 -1.80 -16.22 -19.39
C SER A 259 -0.61 -15.67 -18.60
N ALA A 260 -0.40 -16.14 -17.37
CA ALA A 260 0.73 -15.68 -16.55
C ALA A 260 2.08 -15.99 -17.21
N LEU A 261 2.25 -17.18 -17.77
CA LEU A 261 3.46 -17.57 -18.50
C LEU A 261 3.66 -16.77 -19.80
N GLY A 262 2.57 -16.46 -20.50
CA GLY A 262 2.60 -15.62 -21.70
C GLY A 262 3.11 -14.21 -21.40
N VAL A 263 2.61 -13.58 -20.33
CA VAL A 263 3.05 -12.24 -19.92
C VAL A 263 4.50 -12.27 -19.38
N GLU A 264 4.92 -13.34 -18.70
CA GLU A 264 6.34 -13.56 -18.34
C GLU A 264 7.25 -13.58 -19.57
N ALA A 265 6.89 -14.36 -20.59
CA ALA A 265 7.65 -14.43 -21.84
C ALA A 265 7.67 -13.07 -22.56
N LEU A 266 6.53 -12.38 -22.60
CA LEU A 266 6.43 -11.03 -23.16
C LEU A 266 7.34 -10.05 -22.43
N SER A 267 7.40 -10.10 -21.10
CA SER A 267 8.28 -9.25 -20.28
C SER A 267 9.76 -9.45 -20.61
N ALA A 268 10.16 -10.69 -20.92
CA ALA A 268 11.53 -11.01 -21.31
C ALA A 268 11.87 -10.43 -22.69
N VAL A 269 10.95 -10.54 -23.64
CA VAL A 269 11.11 -9.95 -24.99
C VAL A 269 11.05 -8.42 -24.94
N ALA A 270 10.19 -7.85 -24.09
CA ALA A 270 10.04 -6.41 -23.93
C ALA A 270 11.32 -5.71 -23.47
N GLY A 271 12.24 -6.43 -22.79
CA GLY A 271 13.58 -5.93 -22.46
C GLY A 271 14.48 -5.61 -23.66
N LEU A 272 14.14 -6.15 -24.85
CA LEU A 272 14.81 -5.91 -26.12
C LEU A 272 14.21 -4.74 -26.91
N LEU A 273 13.03 -4.25 -26.53
CA LEU A 273 12.34 -3.15 -27.20
C LEU A 273 12.83 -1.79 -26.69
N PRO A 274 12.57 -0.69 -27.43
CA PRO A 274 12.77 0.66 -26.89
C PRO A 274 12.00 0.86 -25.58
N ARG A 275 12.60 1.57 -24.63
CA ARG A 275 12.04 1.72 -23.26
C ARG A 275 10.60 2.24 -23.25
N ALA A 276 10.28 3.20 -24.11
CA ALA A 276 8.93 3.75 -24.22
C ALA A 276 7.89 2.71 -24.69
N VAL A 277 8.29 1.81 -25.61
CA VAL A 277 7.42 0.72 -26.08
C VAL A 277 7.25 -0.33 -24.98
N SER A 278 8.35 -0.70 -24.31
CA SER A 278 8.32 -1.65 -23.20
C SER A 278 7.45 -1.16 -22.04
N SER A 279 7.54 0.13 -21.67
CA SER A 279 6.71 0.77 -20.65
C SER A 279 5.22 0.73 -21.01
N ARG A 280 4.85 1.06 -22.26
CA ARG A 280 3.45 0.98 -22.72
C ARG A 280 2.91 -0.45 -22.69
N LEU A 281 3.71 -1.43 -23.13
CA LEU A 281 3.32 -2.84 -23.09
C LEU A 281 3.13 -3.32 -21.65
N TYR A 282 4.01 -2.91 -20.75
CA TYR A 282 3.88 -3.21 -19.32
C TYR A 282 2.53 -2.74 -18.77
N TRP A 283 2.20 -1.45 -18.96
CA TRP A 283 0.91 -0.89 -18.52
C TRP A 283 -0.29 -1.56 -19.19
N ALA A 284 -0.24 -1.77 -20.50
CA ALA A 284 -1.33 -2.42 -21.24
C ALA A 284 -1.58 -3.87 -20.80
N CYS A 285 -0.53 -4.58 -20.35
CA CYS A 285 -0.67 -5.95 -19.86
C CYS A 285 -1.17 -6.02 -18.42
N LEU A 286 -0.86 -5.01 -17.60
CA LEU A 286 -1.04 -5.08 -16.16
C LEU A 286 -2.27 -4.34 -15.65
N TRP A 287 -2.59 -3.23 -16.30
CA TRP A 287 -3.72 -2.35 -15.98
C TRP A 287 -4.35 -1.80 -17.27
N PRO A 288 -4.92 -2.67 -18.13
CA PRO A 288 -5.59 -2.22 -19.35
C PRO A 288 -6.68 -1.19 -19.07
N GLU A 289 -7.43 -1.34 -17.99
CA GLU A 289 -8.48 -0.43 -17.54
C GLU A 289 -7.98 1.00 -17.25
N LEU A 290 -6.73 1.14 -16.80
CA LEU A 290 -6.13 2.46 -16.55
C LEU A 290 -5.67 3.15 -17.84
N CYS A 291 -5.53 2.39 -18.94
CA CYS A 291 -5.17 2.94 -20.24
C CYS A 291 -6.37 3.61 -20.95
N GLU A 292 -7.61 3.30 -20.56
CA GLU A 292 -8.82 3.82 -21.19
C GLU A 292 -9.22 5.22 -20.70
N VAL A 293 -8.71 5.67 -19.55
CA VAL A 293 -8.93 7.01 -18.98
C VAL A 293 -10.42 7.42 -19.00
N THR A 294 -11.29 6.60 -18.41
CA THR A 294 -12.74 6.86 -18.37
C THR A 294 -13.19 7.22 -16.95
N PRO A 295 -13.88 8.35 -16.72
CA PRO A 295 -14.45 8.68 -15.42
C PRO A 295 -15.57 7.74 -15.04
N THR A 296 -15.70 7.50 -13.73
CA THR A 296 -16.83 6.79 -13.15
C THR A 296 -18.18 7.33 -13.66
N PRO A 297 -19.15 6.45 -13.99
CA PRO A 297 -20.48 6.87 -14.42
C PRO A 297 -21.21 7.80 -13.46
N ALA A 298 -21.08 7.58 -12.14
CA ALA A 298 -21.71 8.40 -11.10
C ALA A 298 -21.21 9.84 -11.01
N LEU A 299 -20.08 10.19 -11.62
CA LEU A 299 -19.55 11.55 -11.54
C LEU A 299 -20.40 12.51 -12.40
N ALA A 300 -20.81 13.64 -11.81
CA ALA A 300 -21.58 14.67 -12.49
C ALA A 300 -20.81 15.29 -13.66
N GLU A 301 -21.52 15.69 -14.72
CA GLU A 301 -20.94 16.15 -16.00
C GLU A 301 -19.89 17.26 -15.83
N GLY A 302 -20.14 18.21 -14.92
CA GLY A 302 -19.24 19.34 -14.66
C GLY A 302 -17.81 18.94 -14.25
N HIS A 303 -17.64 17.77 -13.62
CA HIS A 303 -16.35 17.32 -13.10
C HIS A 303 -15.65 16.28 -13.99
N ARG A 304 -16.34 15.69 -14.97
CA ARG A 304 -15.81 14.60 -15.81
C ARG A 304 -14.52 14.98 -16.52
N ARG A 305 -14.50 16.14 -17.20
CA ARG A 305 -13.32 16.63 -17.92
C ARG A 305 -12.11 16.83 -17.00
N ALA A 306 -12.32 17.30 -15.77
CA ALA A 306 -11.24 17.50 -14.82
C ALA A 306 -10.61 16.17 -14.38
N VAL A 307 -11.44 15.16 -14.15
CA VAL A 307 -11.00 13.79 -13.83
C VAL A 307 -10.27 13.15 -15.02
N GLU A 308 -10.83 13.23 -16.23
CA GLU A 308 -10.19 12.72 -17.47
C GLU A 308 -8.82 13.34 -17.69
N SER A 309 -8.75 14.67 -17.62
CA SER A 309 -7.51 15.40 -17.85
C SER A 309 -6.45 15.04 -16.81
N TRP A 310 -6.84 14.91 -15.54
CA TRP A 310 -5.94 14.50 -14.49
C TRP A 310 -5.46 13.06 -14.69
N SER A 311 -6.35 12.12 -14.97
CA SER A 311 -6.00 10.70 -15.18
C SER A 311 -5.09 10.51 -16.41
N ALA A 312 -5.37 11.22 -17.51
CA ALA A 312 -4.51 11.22 -18.69
C ALA A 312 -3.12 11.81 -18.41
N ASN A 313 -3.04 12.85 -17.59
CA ASN A 313 -1.76 13.42 -17.18
C ASN A 313 -0.99 12.46 -16.28
N TRP A 314 -1.64 11.90 -15.27
CA TRP A 314 -1.06 10.92 -14.37
C TRP A 314 -0.50 9.72 -15.13
N LEU A 315 -1.25 9.14 -16.08
CA LEU A 315 -0.79 8.02 -16.89
C LEU A 315 0.45 8.39 -17.73
N ARG A 316 0.46 9.58 -18.33
CA ARG A 316 1.64 10.07 -19.08
C ARG A 316 2.86 10.22 -18.17
N GLU A 317 2.68 10.73 -16.97
CA GLU A 317 3.75 10.85 -15.96
C GLU A 317 4.28 9.47 -15.54
N GLN A 318 3.40 8.49 -15.29
CA GLN A 318 3.82 7.13 -14.98
C GLN A 318 4.60 6.50 -16.14
N LEU A 319 4.09 6.59 -17.37
CA LEU A 319 4.77 6.07 -18.55
C LEU A 319 6.15 6.72 -18.75
N ALA A 320 6.27 8.02 -18.50
CA ALA A 320 7.53 8.75 -18.57
C ALA A 320 8.51 8.31 -17.46
N ASN A 321 8.02 8.18 -16.21
CA ASN A 321 8.78 7.68 -15.07
C ASN A 321 9.35 6.28 -15.36
N HIS A 322 8.49 5.35 -15.80
CA HIS A 322 8.91 3.99 -16.18
C HIS A 322 9.91 3.97 -17.33
N THR A 323 9.70 4.81 -18.35
CA THR A 323 10.65 4.94 -19.46
C THR A 323 12.03 5.43 -19.00
N ALA A 324 12.07 6.35 -18.03
CA ALA A 324 13.31 6.92 -17.50
C ALA A 324 14.04 5.96 -16.54
N HIS A 325 13.30 5.31 -15.63
CA HIS A 325 13.87 4.64 -14.46
C HIS A 325 13.81 3.10 -14.50
N HIS A 326 12.91 2.51 -15.30
CA HIS A 326 12.61 1.08 -15.21
C HIS A 326 12.74 0.38 -16.56
N ARG A 327 13.87 -0.30 -16.78
CA ARG A 327 14.06 -1.12 -18.00
C ARG A 327 13.42 -2.51 -17.90
N ALA A 328 13.30 -3.05 -16.70
CA ALA A 328 12.78 -4.39 -16.47
C ALA A 328 11.44 -4.34 -15.74
N TRP A 329 10.46 -5.10 -16.21
CA TRP A 329 9.09 -5.07 -15.70
C TRP A 329 9.00 -5.47 -14.22
N TYR A 330 9.85 -6.38 -13.72
CA TYR A 330 9.84 -6.73 -12.29
C TYR A 330 10.23 -5.56 -11.38
N ARG A 331 11.02 -4.60 -11.87
CA ARG A 331 11.33 -3.38 -11.12
C ARG A 331 10.20 -2.38 -11.21
N ALA A 332 9.57 -2.27 -12.38
CA ALA A 332 8.38 -1.45 -12.54
C ALA A 332 7.27 -1.94 -11.59
N ASP A 333 7.03 -3.24 -11.57
CA ASP A 333 6.03 -3.90 -10.71
C ASP A 333 6.33 -3.72 -9.22
N ALA A 334 7.58 -3.94 -8.80
CA ALA A 334 7.99 -3.67 -7.42
C ALA A 334 7.85 -2.19 -7.04
N TRP A 335 7.94 -1.26 -8.00
CA TRP A 335 7.76 0.17 -7.76
C TRP A 335 6.27 0.51 -7.66
N ASP A 336 5.46 0.11 -8.64
CA ASP A 336 4.01 0.40 -8.67
C ASP A 336 3.26 -0.32 -7.55
N ALA A 337 3.78 -1.45 -7.05
CA ALA A 337 3.22 -2.10 -5.86
C ALA A 337 3.34 -1.21 -4.62
N CYS A 338 4.37 -0.37 -4.55
CA CYS A 338 4.57 0.56 -3.44
C CYS A 338 3.96 1.94 -3.74
N PHE A 339 4.18 2.48 -4.94
CA PHE A 339 3.93 3.88 -5.23
C PHE A 339 2.64 4.11 -6.03
N PRO A 340 1.91 5.20 -5.74
CA PRO A 340 2.25 6.26 -4.79
C PRO A 340 2.04 5.89 -3.31
N ILE A 341 3.08 6.02 -2.48
CA ILE A 341 2.96 6.03 -1.02
C ILE A 341 2.70 7.47 -0.60
N ASP A 342 1.56 7.74 0.02
CA ASP A 342 1.34 9.01 0.71
C ASP A 342 2.02 8.94 2.09
N ASP A 343 2.89 9.91 2.42
CA ASP A 343 3.64 9.95 3.70
C ASP A 343 2.71 9.85 4.93
N ASP A 344 1.46 10.29 4.78
CA ASP A 344 0.43 10.28 5.83
C ASP A 344 -0.35 8.96 5.93
N MET A 345 -0.06 7.94 5.12
CA MET A 345 -0.61 6.60 5.28
C MET A 345 -0.39 6.04 6.69
N GLY A 346 0.72 6.42 7.34
CA GLY A 346 1.02 6.09 8.72
C GLY A 346 0.51 7.09 9.78
N ASN A 347 -0.24 8.12 9.39
CA ASN A 347 -0.83 9.13 10.28
C ASN A 347 -2.36 9.19 10.19
N PHE A 348 -2.98 8.39 9.32
CA PHE A 348 -4.42 8.22 9.26
C PHE A 348 -4.92 7.40 10.44
N SER A 349 -4.78 7.91 11.67
CA SER A 349 -5.43 7.30 12.83
C SER A 349 -6.92 7.17 12.54
N SER A 350 -7.45 5.95 12.56
CA SER A 350 -8.88 5.69 12.36
C SER A 350 -9.71 6.16 13.55
N GLY A 351 -9.11 6.81 14.56
CA GLY A 351 -9.79 7.33 15.74
C GLY A 351 -8.89 8.22 16.62
N GLY A 352 -8.95 8.02 17.95
CA GLY A 352 -8.19 8.80 18.93
C GLY A 352 -6.80 8.26 19.23
N VAL A 353 -6.53 6.99 18.88
CA VAL A 353 -5.24 6.33 19.12
C VAL A 353 -4.38 6.40 17.85
N PRO A 354 -3.13 6.85 17.89
CA PRO A 354 -2.24 6.83 16.72
C PRO A 354 -2.11 5.43 16.12
N GLU A 355 -2.29 5.30 14.80
CA GLU A 355 -2.02 4.07 14.04
C GLU A 355 -0.67 4.19 13.34
N ARG A 356 0.15 3.13 13.33
CA ARG A 356 1.43 3.11 12.61
C ARG A 356 1.72 1.75 12.01
N ALA A 357 2.37 1.72 10.85
CA ALA A 357 2.77 0.48 10.19
C ALA A 357 4.31 0.41 10.09
N PRO A 358 4.99 -0.51 10.81
CA PRO A 358 6.45 -0.63 10.73
C PRO A 358 6.98 -0.89 9.32
N PHE A 359 6.20 -1.55 8.44
CA PHE A 359 6.56 -1.74 7.04
C PHE A 359 6.50 -0.45 6.20
N LEU A 360 5.76 0.57 6.66
CA LEU A 360 5.68 1.89 6.06
C LEU A 360 6.57 2.94 6.77
N ASP A 361 7.40 2.52 7.75
CA ASP A 361 8.38 3.42 8.35
C ASP A 361 9.35 3.94 7.26
N PRO A 362 9.57 5.26 7.12
CA PRO A 362 10.33 5.81 5.99
C PRO A 362 11.76 5.29 5.85
N ALA A 363 12.43 4.98 6.96
CA ALA A 363 13.77 4.40 6.90
C ALA A 363 13.74 2.94 6.47
N PHE A 364 12.74 2.19 6.94
CA PHE A 364 12.56 0.79 6.57
C PHE A 364 12.06 0.60 5.13
N VAL A 365 11.16 1.45 4.64
CA VAL A 365 10.76 1.50 3.22
C VAL A 365 11.98 1.75 2.34
N ARG A 366 12.84 2.72 2.71
CA ARG A 366 14.08 2.98 1.97
C ARG A 366 15.01 1.77 1.94
N TYR A 367 15.15 1.08 3.08
CA TYR A 367 15.93 -0.14 3.14
C TYR A 367 15.31 -1.25 2.25
N GLY A 368 14.02 -1.56 2.42
CA GLY A 368 13.33 -2.64 1.71
C GLY A 368 13.24 -2.45 0.19
N LEU A 369 13.03 -1.21 -0.27
CA LEU A 369 13.11 -0.86 -1.71
C LEU A 369 14.55 -0.91 -2.24
N GLY A 370 15.54 -0.75 -1.36
CA GLY A 370 16.95 -0.91 -1.71
C GLY A 370 17.37 -2.35 -2.01
N LEU A 371 16.62 -3.35 -1.55
CA LEU A 371 16.95 -4.77 -1.69
C LEU A 371 16.69 -5.30 -3.11
N ASP A 372 17.54 -6.22 -3.57
CA ASP A 372 17.37 -6.91 -4.85
C ASP A 372 16.00 -7.60 -4.94
N CYS A 373 15.20 -7.23 -5.95
CA CYS A 373 13.88 -7.82 -6.18
C CYS A 373 13.91 -9.34 -6.35
N GLY A 374 15.02 -9.89 -6.88
CA GLY A 374 15.22 -11.33 -7.01
C GLY A 374 15.33 -12.07 -5.67
N GLY A 375 15.66 -11.36 -4.58
CA GLY A 375 15.68 -11.88 -3.22
C GLY A 375 14.30 -11.96 -2.56
N ARG A 376 13.28 -11.27 -3.09
CA ARG A 376 11.91 -11.30 -2.55
C ARG A 376 11.21 -12.65 -2.76
N TYR A 377 11.64 -13.40 -3.78
CA TYR A 377 11.18 -14.75 -4.05
C TYR A 377 12.16 -15.80 -3.52
N HIS A 378 11.77 -16.55 -2.48
CA HIS A 378 12.63 -17.53 -1.83
C HIS A 378 12.25 -18.98 -2.18
N ALA A 379 12.76 -19.49 -3.30
CA ALA A 379 12.42 -20.81 -3.85
C ALA A 379 12.57 -22.02 -2.91
N GLY A 380 13.38 -21.90 -1.85
CA GLY A 380 13.59 -22.95 -0.85
C GLY A 380 12.48 -23.12 0.19
N LEU A 381 11.49 -22.22 0.26
CA LEU A 381 10.41 -22.30 1.24
C LEU A 381 9.30 -23.27 0.80
N GLY A 382 8.65 -23.89 1.78
CA GLY A 382 7.76 -25.03 1.59
C GLY A 382 6.48 -24.71 0.81
N THR A 383 5.85 -23.56 1.08
CA THR A 383 4.58 -23.17 0.43
C THR A 383 4.77 -22.01 -0.53
N GLU A 384 3.89 -21.90 -1.51
CA GLU A 384 3.89 -20.76 -2.45
C GLU A 384 3.80 -19.42 -1.70
N TYR A 385 2.89 -19.33 -0.72
CA TYR A 385 2.71 -18.13 0.07
C TYR A 385 4.03 -17.69 0.74
N HIS A 386 4.74 -18.62 1.38
CA HIS A 386 6.05 -18.34 1.97
C HIS A 386 7.09 -17.94 0.92
N ARG A 387 7.14 -18.63 -0.23
CA ARG A 387 8.10 -18.32 -1.30
C ARG A 387 7.91 -16.89 -1.83
N ARG A 388 6.67 -16.44 -2.00
CA ARG A 388 6.33 -15.08 -2.46
C ARG A 388 6.51 -14.01 -1.38
N LYS A 389 6.67 -14.42 -0.12
CA LYS A 389 6.87 -13.57 1.07
C LYS A 389 8.19 -13.90 1.78
N GLY A 390 9.20 -14.31 1.02
CA GLY A 390 10.52 -14.71 1.55
C GLY A 390 11.07 -13.74 2.59
N PRO A 391 11.12 -12.42 2.29
CA PRO A 391 11.51 -11.39 3.24
C PRO A 391 10.82 -11.45 4.60
N VAL A 392 9.48 -11.53 4.59
CA VAL A 392 8.67 -11.53 5.80
C VAL A 392 8.91 -12.80 6.60
N VAL A 393 9.06 -13.96 5.92
CA VAL A 393 9.44 -15.22 6.58
C VAL A 393 10.83 -15.15 7.21
N SER A 394 11.78 -14.43 6.60
CA SER A 394 13.12 -14.23 7.15
C SER A 394 13.15 -13.35 8.40
N LEU A 395 12.10 -12.57 8.68
CA LEU A 395 11.96 -11.81 9.94
C LEU A 395 11.87 -12.73 11.17
N TYR A 396 11.47 -13.99 10.99
CA TYR A 396 11.33 -14.97 12.07
C TYR A 396 12.59 -15.81 12.27
N PRO A 397 12.90 -16.19 13.52
CA PRO A 397 13.94 -17.17 13.78
C PRO A 397 13.58 -18.50 13.12
N PRO A 398 14.56 -19.32 12.68
CA PRO A 398 14.30 -20.59 12.01
C PRO A 398 13.37 -21.53 12.78
N SER A 399 13.43 -21.53 14.12
CA SER A 399 12.57 -22.35 15.00
C SER A 399 11.09 -21.99 14.91
N ALA A 400 10.75 -20.73 14.61
CA ALA A 400 9.36 -20.26 14.54
C ALA A 400 8.72 -20.48 13.15
N ARG A 401 9.53 -20.71 12.11
CA ARG A 401 9.03 -20.76 10.71
C ARG A 401 8.03 -21.89 10.46
N ALA A 402 8.08 -22.96 11.24
CA ALA A 402 7.17 -24.10 11.11
C ALA A 402 5.73 -23.77 11.56
N ALA A 403 5.58 -22.83 12.50
CA ALA A 403 4.30 -22.36 13.01
C ALA A 403 3.61 -21.35 12.08
N LEU A 404 4.37 -20.68 11.21
CA LEU A 404 3.85 -19.61 10.36
C LEU A 404 2.70 -20.08 9.44
N PRO A 405 1.71 -19.20 9.19
CA PRO A 405 0.58 -19.51 8.32
C PRO A 405 1.06 -19.92 6.93
N LYS A 406 0.59 -21.06 6.46
CA LYS A 406 1.05 -21.69 5.21
C LYS A 406 0.35 -21.17 3.95
N VAL A 407 -0.79 -20.50 4.14
CA VAL A 407 -1.66 -19.93 3.12
C VAL A 407 -2.14 -18.55 3.56
N LYS A 408 -2.42 -17.65 2.60
CA LYS A 408 -3.05 -16.35 2.88
C LYS A 408 -4.54 -16.58 3.12
N GLN A 409 -5.08 -16.05 4.21
CA GLN A 409 -6.53 -16.00 4.41
C GLN A 409 -7.14 -14.93 3.50
N LEU A 410 -8.24 -15.28 2.84
CA LEU A 410 -8.97 -14.41 1.93
C LEU A 410 -10.36 -14.19 2.50
N TYR A 411 -10.82 -12.95 2.51
CA TYR A 411 -12.09 -12.55 3.12
C TYR A 411 -13.07 -12.00 2.08
N GLY A 412 -12.96 -12.41 0.82
CA GLY A 412 -13.70 -11.81 -0.28
C GLY A 412 -15.22 -11.87 -0.09
N LYS A 413 -15.74 -13.02 0.39
CA LYS A 413 -17.18 -13.19 0.66
C LYS A 413 -17.67 -12.33 1.83
N ALA A 414 -16.88 -12.21 2.89
CA ALA A 414 -17.23 -11.42 4.07
C ALA A 414 -17.23 -9.92 3.76
N LEU A 415 -16.21 -9.45 3.02
CA LEU A 415 -16.09 -8.06 2.59
C LEU A 415 -17.22 -7.66 1.62
N ALA A 416 -17.53 -8.50 0.63
CA ALA A 416 -18.62 -8.21 -0.32
C ALA A 416 -19.97 -8.01 0.39
N ARG A 417 -20.31 -8.84 1.39
CA ARG A 417 -21.54 -8.68 2.19
C ARG A 417 -21.57 -7.36 2.96
N HIS A 418 -20.41 -6.96 3.48
CA HIS A 418 -20.28 -5.72 4.24
C HIS A 418 -20.47 -4.49 3.35
N GLU A 419 -19.97 -4.55 2.12
CA GLU A 419 -20.07 -3.44 1.18
C GLU A 419 -21.48 -3.27 0.59
N ASP A 420 -22.19 -4.37 0.31
CA ASP A 420 -23.59 -4.34 -0.16
C ASP A 420 -24.52 -3.58 0.81
N ALA A 421 -24.20 -3.58 2.10
CA ALA A 421 -25.00 -2.93 3.15
C ALA A 421 -24.74 -1.42 3.31
N ARG A 422 -23.68 -0.88 2.68
CA ARG A 422 -23.17 0.48 2.98
C ARG A 422 -23.76 1.61 2.15
N LEU A 423 -24.32 1.32 0.99
CA LEU A 423 -24.81 2.38 0.11
C LEU A 423 -26.07 3.03 0.68
N GLY A 424 -25.89 4.20 1.28
CA GLY A 424 -26.98 5.03 1.76
C GLY A 424 -26.56 6.49 1.95
N GLY A 425 -27.35 7.41 1.40
CA GLY A 425 -27.27 8.84 1.71
C GLY A 425 -26.07 9.58 1.11
N LEU A 426 -25.96 9.64 -0.22
CA LEU A 426 -25.03 10.52 -0.95
C LEU A 426 -25.57 11.96 -1.09
N ASP A 427 -26.37 12.42 -0.13
CA ASP A 427 -27.19 13.62 -0.24
C ASP A 427 -26.34 14.87 -0.47
N ARG A 428 -25.19 15.00 0.21
CA ARG A 428 -24.31 16.17 0.05
C ARG A 428 -23.54 16.13 -1.25
N CYS A 429 -23.05 14.97 -1.69
CA CYS A 429 -22.42 14.82 -3.00
C CYS A 429 -23.37 15.18 -4.14
N VAL A 430 -24.65 14.80 -4.03
CA VAL A 430 -25.70 15.17 -5.00
C VAL A 430 -26.02 16.66 -4.92
N GLU A 431 -26.24 17.21 -3.72
CA GLU A 431 -26.59 18.63 -3.53
C GLU A 431 -25.49 19.57 -4.01
N LEU A 432 -24.22 19.20 -3.78
CA LEU A 432 -23.06 19.98 -4.24
C LEU A 432 -22.74 19.76 -5.73
N GLY A 433 -23.50 18.91 -6.43
CA GLY A 433 -23.29 18.64 -7.86
C GLY A 433 -22.03 17.83 -8.17
N LEU A 434 -21.48 17.11 -7.19
CA LEU A 434 -20.33 16.22 -7.38
C LEU A 434 -20.74 14.90 -8.06
N VAL A 435 -21.91 14.39 -7.70
CA VAL A 435 -22.44 13.09 -8.14
C VAL A 435 -23.77 13.27 -8.86
N ASP A 436 -23.97 12.52 -9.94
CA ASP A 436 -25.23 12.43 -10.68
C ASP A 436 -26.09 11.31 -10.08
N PRO A 437 -27.19 11.63 -9.38
CA PRO A 437 -28.02 10.64 -8.69
C PRO A 437 -28.66 9.63 -9.65
N ASP A 438 -28.95 10.01 -10.89
CA ASP A 438 -29.59 9.14 -11.87
C ASP A 438 -28.63 8.05 -12.39
N ARG A 439 -27.32 8.29 -12.25
CA ARG A 439 -26.26 7.37 -12.72
C ARG A 439 -25.63 6.53 -11.62
N VAL A 440 -25.84 6.87 -10.35
CA VAL A 440 -25.37 6.03 -9.22
C VAL A 440 -25.87 4.58 -9.33
N PRO A 441 -27.13 4.28 -9.70
CA PRO A 441 -27.61 2.90 -9.86
C PRO A 441 -26.90 2.08 -10.95
N GLU A 442 -26.20 2.74 -11.88
CA GLU A 442 -25.39 2.07 -12.93
C GLU A 442 -24.06 1.54 -12.38
N VAL A 443 -23.59 2.07 -11.25
CA VAL A 443 -22.30 1.67 -10.66
C VAL A 443 -22.44 0.33 -9.95
N ARG A 444 -21.72 -0.68 -10.45
CA ARG A 444 -21.64 -2.03 -9.86
C ARG A 444 -20.32 -2.30 -9.17
N ASP A 445 -19.31 -1.49 -9.44
CA ASP A 445 -17.99 -1.64 -8.85
C ASP A 445 -18.01 -1.19 -7.39
N VAL A 446 -17.73 -2.13 -6.50
CA VAL A 446 -17.85 -1.91 -5.07
C VAL A 446 -16.78 -0.96 -4.52
N ALA A 447 -15.59 -0.94 -5.13
CA ALA A 447 -14.55 0.01 -4.76
C ALA A 447 -14.95 1.44 -5.10
N VAL A 448 -15.63 1.64 -6.23
CA VAL A 448 -16.21 2.94 -6.60
C VAL A 448 -17.28 3.37 -5.59
N LEU A 449 -18.17 2.46 -5.22
CA LEU A 449 -19.26 2.70 -4.27
C LEU A 449 -18.73 3.05 -2.87
N GLY A 450 -17.73 2.29 -2.39
CA GLY A 450 -17.02 2.60 -1.14
C GLY A 450 -16.33 3.96 -1.19
N ARG A 451 -15.75 4.33 -2.34
CA ARG A 451 -15.12 5.64 -2.52
C ARG A 451 -16.11 6.79 -2.53
N LEU A 452 -17.28 6.63 -3.14
CA LEU A 452 -18.36 7.61 -3.10
C LEU A 452 -18.79 7.90 -1.65
N GLN A 453 -18.99 6.84 -0.85
CA GLN A 453 -19.34 6.99 0.57
C GLN A 453 -18.23 7.70 1.35
N ALA A 454 -16.96 7.34 1.12
CA ALA A 454 -15.84 7.99 1.79
C ALA A 454 -15.77 9.50 1.50
N VAL A 455 -16.11 9.91 0.27
CA VAL A 455 -16.19 11.33 -0.11
C VAL A 455 -17.38 12.02 0.56
N GLU A 456 -18.56 11.39 0.57
CA GLU A 456 -19.75 11.91 1.26
C GLU A 456 -19.48 12.15 2.76
N ASP A 457 -18.96 11.13 3.45
CA ASP A 457 -18.64 11.22 4.88
C ASP A 457 -17.62 12.32 5.17
N TRP A 458 -16.64 12.48 4.26
CA TRP A 458 -15.63 13.52 4.39
C TRP A 458 -16.21 14.92 4.22
N ILE A 459 -17.07 15.13 3.23
CA ILE A 459 -17.75 16.42 3.00
C ILE A 459 -18.58 16.80 4.22
N ARG A 460 -19.44 15.88 4.70
CA ARG A 460 -20.26 16.11 5.89
C ARG A 460 -19.42 16.50 7.09
N GLY A 461 -18.37 15.72 7.38
CA GLY A 461 -17.49 16.00 8.51
C GLY A 461 -16.69 17.30 8.37
N ALA A 462 -16.42 17.77 7.14
CA ALA A 462 -15.76 19.04 6.89
C ALA A 462 -16.72 20.22 7.14
N GLU A 463 -17.97 20.12 6.66
CA GLU A 463 -19.01 21.13 6.86
C GLU A 463 -19.43 21.25 8.33
N GLU A 464 -19.57 20.13 9.05
CA GLU A 464 -19.79 20.10 10.50
C GLU A 464 -18.69 20.83 11.28
N ARG A 465 -17.47 20.89 10.73
CA ARG A 465 -16.32 21.60 11.29
C ARG A 465 -16.18 23.03 10.74
N GLY A 466 -17.17 23.53 10.01
CA GLY A 466 -17.24 24.90 9.53
C GLY A 466 -16.50 25.17 8.21
N ALA A 467 -16.08 24.13 7.48
CA ALA A 467 -15.58 24.29 6.11
C ALA A 467 -16.74 24.47 5.11
N HIS A 468 -16.44 24.93 3.90
CA HIS A 468 -17.44 25.07 2.83
C HIS A 468 -16.87 24.64 1.47
N ALA A 469 -17.75 24.18 0.58
CA ALA A 469 -17.39 23.81 -0.78
C ALA A 469 -17.10 25.04 -1.65
N THR A 470 -16.22 24.87 -2.65
CA THR A 470 -15.89 25.83 -3.71
C THR A 470 -15.75 25.17 -5.06
#